data_AF-A0A7S0T147-F1
#
_entry.id   AF-A0A7S0T147-F1
#
_cell.length_a   1.000
_cell.length_b   1.000
_cell.length_c   1.000
_cell.angle_alpha   90.00
_cell.angle_beta   90.00
_cell.angle_gamma   90.00
#
_symmetry.space_group_name_H-M   'P 1'
#
loop_
_entity.id
_entity.type
_entity.pdbx_description
1 polymer ?
#
loop_
_entity_poly.entity_id
_entity_poly.type
_entity_poly.pdbx_seq_one_letter_code
_entity_poly.pdbx_strand_id
1 'polypeptide(L)'
;MYGRMLQGISAQSGNLEPLHQSLLALVRSGLAGSSGSALSYVTMGALGVPGASSGWSPACHQEAAVLTLHALRCNDAFFNLVISPAARSGLPLAFTLLALVMKHRDDPTKGGFLQCASFIVLRLSAARNFAIALNAAASSHAPLGTFSSDPNGVPVAAFELPDAFRGTHADVFIHVCFALLTECDPTWVAPLISPLLTALHNVAPYWKNVSAMGAERLIAMVEHFADPAVLYSHPEAYQNLAMALHPVNRCLQHQPESNPALVYAVLRLGDVFDRIDAMGVAPLEQEDDDEVSRSARGR
;
A
#
# COMPACT_ATOMS: atom_id res chain seq x y z
N MET A 1 24.97 -17.93 -21.37
CA MET A 1 25.11 -17.27 -20.04
C MET A 1 23.76 -17.01 -19.36
N TYR A 2 22.72 -16.50 -20.06
CA TYR A 2 21.38 -16.31 -19.48
C TYR A 2 20.72 -17.59 -18.90
N GLY A 3 20.91 -18.76 -19.53
CA GLY A 3 20.35 -20.02 -19.03
C GLY A 3 20.92 -20.52 -17.69
N ARG A 4 22.18 -20.18 -17.36
CA ARG A 4 22.79 -20.56 -16.06
C ARG A 4 22.38 -19.62 -14.93
N MET A 5 22.10 -18.34 -15.20
CA MET A 5 21.53 -17.43 -14.21
C MET A 5 20.09 -17.83 -13.85
N LEU A 6 19.27 -18.21 -14.85
CA LEU A 6 17.91 -18.70 -14.60
C LEU A 6 17.89 -20.03 -13.83
N GLN A 7 18.83 -20.95 -14.10
CA GLN A 7 18.98 -22.18 -13.32
C GLN A 7 19.48 -21.95 -11.88
N GLY A 8 20.37 -20.97 -11.66
CA GLY A 8 20.80 -20.56 -10.32
C GLY A 8 19.65 -19.96 -9.50
N ILE A 9 18.82 -19.12 -10.14
CA ILE A 9 17.62 -18.53 -9.52
C ILE A 9 16.57 -19.63 -9.24
N SER A 10 16.37 -20.60 -10.14
CA SER A 10 15.39 -21.68 -9.93
C SER A 10 15.82 -22.69 -8.85
N ALA A 11 17.13 -22.91 -8.67
CA ALA A 11 17.65 -23.78 -7.62
C ALA A 11 17.59 -23.09 -6.23
N GLN A 12 17.82 -21.78 -6.16
CA GLN A 12 17.67 -21.02 -4.92
C GLN A 12 16.19 -20.73 -4.57
N SER A 13 15.32 -20.54 -5.56
CA SER A 13 13.88 -20.32 -5.32
C SER A 13 13.22 -21.53 -4.64
N GLY A 14 13.63 -22.76 -5.00
CA GLY A 14 13.11 -23.98 -4.38
C GLY A 14 13.36 -24.08 -2.87
N ASN A 15 14.47 -23.50 -2.37
CA ASN A 15 14.80 -23.51 -0.94
C ASN A 15 14.09 -22.42 -0.13
N LEU A 16 13.70 -21.31 -0.78
CA LEU A 16 13.10 -20.15 -0.12
C LEU A 16 11.56 -20.15 -0.17
N GLU A 17 10.95 -20.92 -1.08
CA GLU A 17 9.51 -21.05 -1.19
C GLU A 17 8.84 -21.57 0.11
N PRO A 18 9.35 -22.62 0.79
CA PRO A 18 8.76 -23.08 2.05
C PRO A 18 8.83 -22.02 3.17
N LEU A 19 9.90 -21.23 3.19
CA LEU A 19 10.05 -20.13 4.13
C LEU A 19 9.02 -19.03 3.84
N HIS A 20 8.84 -18.66 2.57
CA HIS A 20 7.83 -17.70 2.19
C HIS A 20 6.41 -18.17 2.57
N GLN A 21 6.06 -19.41 2.25
CA GLN A 21 4.75 -19.99 2.57
C GLN A 21 4.49 -20.09 4.07
N SER A 22 5.51 -20.45 4.86
CA SER A 22 5.37 -20.53 6.32
C SER A 22 5.20 -19.14 6.96
N LEU A 23 5.92 -18.11 6.49
CA LEU A 23 5.70 -16.74 6.95
C LEU A 23 4.33 -16.22 6.58
N LEU A 24 3.90 -16.45 5.34
CA LEU A 24 2.60 -16.06 4.87
C LEU A 24 1.47 -16.77 5.65
N ALA A 25 1.62 -18.05 5.97
CA ALA A 25 0.70 -18.80 6.82
C ALA A 25 0.67 -18.25 8.26
N LEU A 26 1.83 -17.90 8.83
CA LEU A 26 1.91 -17.31 10.17
C LEU A 26 1.24 -15.94 10.24
N VAL A 27 1.44 -15.08 9.24
CA VAL A 27 0.73 -13.80 9.15
C VAL A 27 -0.77 -14.04 9.01
N ARG A 28 -1.19 -14.99 8.16
CA ARG A 28 -2.61 -15.37 8.01
C ARG A 28 -3.26 -15.87 9.29
N SER A 29 -2.52 -16.54 10.19
CA SER A 29 -3.07 -17.00 11.48
C SER A 29 -3.65 -15.85 12.33
N GLY A 30 -3.12 -14.63 12.19
CA GLY A 30 -3.65 -13.43 12.86
C GLY A 30 -5.06 -13.04 12.43
N LEU A 31 -5.47 -13.37 11.20
CA LEU A 31 -6.82 -13.09 10.70
C LEU A 31 -7.84 -14.06 11.30
N ALA A 32 -7.50 -15.35 11.34
CA ALA A 32 -8.38 -16.43 11.81
C ALA A 32 -8.58 -16.47 13.34
N GLY A 33 -7.78 -15.75 14.12
CA GLY A 33 -7.85 -15.77 15.59
C GLY A 33 -7.45 -17.11 16.22
N SER A 34 -6.99 -18.09 15.42
CA SER A 34 -6.55 -19.39 15.89
C SER A 34 -5.05 -19.37 16.21
N SER A 35 -4.70 -19.70 17.45
CA SER A 35 -3.33 -19.93 17.93
C SER A 35 -2.69 -21.16 17.26
N GLY A 36 -2.17 -20.99 16.04
CA GLY A 36 -1.30 -21.95 15.38
C GLY A 36 0.16 -21.69 15.76
N SER A 37 0.89 -22.73 16.16
CA SER A 37 2.30 -22.64 16.53
C SER A 37 3.18 -22.42 15.28
N ALA A 38 4.21 -21.57 15.38
CA ALA A 38 5.24 -21.46 14.33
C ALA A 38 5.90 -22.83 14.03
N LEU A 39 6.00 -23.70 15.04
CA LEU A 39 6.56 -25.04 14.90
C LEU A 39 5.61 -26.05 14.24
N SER A 40 4.29 -25.87 14.29
CA SER A 40 3.37 -26.81 13.63
C SER A 40 3.40 -26.72 12.11
N TYR A 41 3.87 -25.59 11.56
CA TYR A 41 3.93 -25.37 10.11
C TYR A 41 5.31 -25.66 9.52
N VAL A 42 6.40 -25.46 10.27
CA VAL A 42 7.75 -25.89 9.87
C VAL A 42 7.85 -27.43 9.85
N THR A 43 7.09 -28.13 10.68
CA THR A 43 7.12 -29.60 10.78
C THR A 43 6.29 -30.33 9.72
N MET A 44 5.37 -29.66 9.01
CA MET A 44 4.61 -30.27 7.91
C MET A 44 5.47 -30.58 6.67
N GLY A 45 6.69 -30.01 6.56
CA GLY A 45 7.56 -30.18 5.41
C GLY A 45 8.83 -31.02 5.60
N ALA A 46 9.31 -31.25 6.83
CA ALA A 46 10.67 -31.79 7.00
C ALA A 46 10.90 -32.85 8.09
N LEU A 47 10.14 -32.87 9.19
CA LEU A 47 10.41 -33.81 10.29
C LEU A 47 9.09 -34.20 10.97
N GLY A 48 8.61 -35.40 10.64
CA GLY A 48 7.47 -36.01 11.30
C GLY A 48 7.77 -36.30 12.77
N VAL A 49 7.33 -35.39 13.65
CA VAL A 49 7.31 -35.62 15.10
C VAL A 49 5.84 -35.57 15.55
N PRO A 50 5.29 -36.68 16.08
CA PRO A 50 3.93 -36.69 16.61
C PRO A 50 3.93 -36.11 18.02
N GLY A 51 3.07 -35.11 18.24
CA GLY A 51 2.71 -34.63 19.59
C GLY A 51 3.30 -33.27 19.96
N ALA A 52 2.57 -32.19 19.63
CA ALA A 52 2.65 -30.94 20.38
C ALA A 52 1.23 -30.63 20.87
N SER A 53 1.03 -30.75 22.18
CA SER A 53 -0.24 -30.55 22.87
C SER A 53 -0.80 -29.15 22.65
N SER A 54 -2.12 -29.07 22.47
CA SER A 54 -2.92 -27.85 22.49
C SER A 54 -2.77 -27.13 23.83
N GLY A 55 -1.91 -26.12 23.89
CA GLY A 55 -1.67 -25.37 25.11
C GLY A 55 -0.77 -24.20 24.87
N TRP A 56 -1.37 -23.07 24.48
CA TRP A 56 -0.77 -21.73 24.44
C TRP A 56 0.44 -21.54 23.50
N SER A 57 0.18 -20.93 22.35
CA SER A 57 1.17 -20.10 21.66
C SER A 57 0.44 -18.80 21.28
N PRO A 58 0.93 -17.60 21.69
CA PRO A 58 0.36 -16.36 21.19
C PRO A 58 0.47 -16.38 19.66
N ALA A 59 -0.54 -15.89 18.94
CA ALA A 59 -0.47 -15.80 17.49
C ALA A 59 0.71 -14.89 17.12
N CYS A 60 1.84 -15.47 16.71
CA CYS A 60 3.11 -14.76 16.44
C CYS A 60 3.09 -13.96 15.12
N HIS A 61 1.95 -13.39 14.75
CA HIS A 61 1.76 -12.64 13.51
C HIS A 61 2.60 -11.35 13.51
N GLN A 62 2.88 -10.77 14.68
CA GLN A 62 3.69 -9.57 14.80
C GLN A 62 5.17 -9.87 14.56
N GLU A 63 5.69 -10.92 15.20
CA GLU A 63 7.05 -11.41 15.04
C GLU A 63 7.26 -11.90 13.60
N ALA A 64 6.27 -12.58 13.02
CA ALA A 64 6.29 -12.98 11.62
C ALA A 64 6.36 -11.78 10.67
N ALA A 65 5.62 -10.70 10.94
CA ALA A 65 5.70 -9.47 10.14
C ALA A 65 7.07 -8.81 10.28
N VAL A 66 7.62 -8.68 11.48
CA VAL A 66 8.97 -8.12 11.69
C VAL A 66 10.04 -8.96 10.97
N LEU A 67 9.96 -10.29 11.07
CA LEU A 67 10.88 -11.19 10.38
C LEU A 67 10.73 -11.08 8.85
N THR A 68 9.49 -10.95 8.36
CA THR A 68 9.20 -10.75 6.94
C THR A 68 9.78 -9.42 6.45
N LEU A 69 9.61 -8.34 7.20
CA LEU A 69 10.21 -7.04 6.88
C LEU A 69 11.73 -7.14 6.80
N HIS A 70 12.36 -7.79 7.80
CA HIS A 70 13.80 -7.98 7.82
C HIS A 70 14.27 -8.83 6.62
N ALA A 71 13.58 -9.94 6.31
CA ALA A 71 13.89 -10.79 5.18
C ALA A 71 13.76 -10.03 3.84
N LEU A 72 12.72 -9.21 3.66
CA LEU A 72 12.52 -8.40 2.45
C LEU A 72 13.53 -7.25 2.30
N ARG A 73 14.14 -6.80 3.40
CA ARG A 73 15.15 -5.73 3.40
C ARG A 73 16.57 -6.26 3.23
N CYS A 74 16.89 -7.38 3.86
CA CYS A 74 18.27 -7.88 3.95
C CYS A 74 18.58 -8.99 2.93
N ASN A 75 17.56 -9.65 2.36
CA ASN A 75 17.77 -10.74 1.42
C ASN A 75 17.11 -10.43 0.07
N ASP A 76 17.92 -9.95 -0.88
CA ASP A 76 17.45 -9.64 -2.24
C ASP A 76 16.92 -10.87 -2.98
N ALA A 77 17.45 -12.07 -2.72
CA ALA A 77 16.93 -13.29 -3.34
C ALA A 77 15.51 -13.60 -2.84
N PHE A 78 15.24 -13.40 -1.55
CA PHE A 78 13.91 -13.53 -0.98
C PHE A 78 12.96 -12.45 -1.53
N PHE A 79 13.39 -11.20 -1.59
CA PHE A 79 12.61 -10.11 -2.19
C PHE A 79 12.22 -10.41 -3.65
N ASN A 80 13.18 -10.86 -4.46
CA ASN A 80 12.95 -11.23 -5.85
C ASN A 80 12.02 -12.44 -5.99
N LEU A 81 12.05 -13.39 -5.06
CA LEU A 81 11.10 -14.51 -5.01
C LEU A 81 9.67 -13.99 -4.81
N VAL A 82 9.45 -13.15 -3.79
CA VAL A 82 8.12 -12.63 -3.43
C VAL A 82 7.49 -11.82 -4.56
N ILE A 83 8.31 -11.09 -5.31
CA ILE A 83 7.89 -10.23 -6.42
C ILE A 83 7.84 -10.97 -7.76
N SER A 84 8.36 -12.19 -7.81
CA SER A 84 8.39 -12.97 -9.04
C SER A 84 6.97 -13.20 -9.56
N PRO A 85 6.71 -12.91 -10.85
CA PRO A 85 5.39 -13.14 -11.45
C PRO A 85 4.97 -14.61 -11.44
N ALA A 86 5.93 -15.53 -11.28
CA ALA A 86 5.70 -16.96 -11.16
C ALA A 86 5.15 -17.36 -9.77
N ALA A 87 5.60 -16.69 -8.70
CA ALA A 87 5.15 -16.96 -7.34
C ALA A 87 3.87 -16.18 -6.99
N ARG A 88 3.65 -15.00 -7.61
CA ARG A 88 2.53 -14.06 -7.34
C ARG A 88 2.31 -13.75 -5.86
N SER A 89 3.31 -13.98 -5.03
CA SER A 89 3.08 -14.16 -3.60
C SER A 89 3.20 -12.85 -2.79
N GLY A 90 3.69 -11.78 -3.42
CA GLY A 90 3.69 -10.43 -2.86
C GLY A 90 2.30 -9.81 -2.69
N LEU A 91 1.35 -10.09 -3.60
CA LEU A 91 -0.03 -9.59 -3.50
C LEU A 91 -0.72 -10.15 -2.24
N PRO A 92 -0.77 -11.48 -2.03
CA PRO A 92 -1.40 -12.05 -0.84
C PRO A 92 -0.73 -11.61 0.44
N LEU A 93 0.60 -11.49 0.46
CA LEU A 93 1.33 -10.99 1.61
C LEU A 93 0.91 -9.56 1.97
N ALA A 94 0.96 -8.64 1.00
CA ALA A 94 0.61 -7.24 1.20
C ALA A 94 -0.84 -7.07 1.69
N PHE A 95 -1.79 -7.72 1.03
CA PHE A 95 -3.20 -7.59 1.42
C PHE A 95 -3.54 -8.33 2.71
N THR A 96 -2.86 -9.43 3.06
CA THR A 96 -3.03 -10.06 4.38
C THR A 96 -2.56 -9.12 5.49
N LEU A 97 -1.42 -8.46 5.29
CA LEU A 97 -0.92 -7.45 6.24
C LEU A 97 -1.87 -6.25 6.34
N LEU A 98 -2.35 -5.73 5.22
CA LEU A 98 -3.32 -4.63 5.21
C LEU A 98 -4.64 -5.02 5.88
N ALA A 99 -5.12 -6.25 5.69
CA ALA A 99 -6.31 -6.75 6.38
C ALA A 99 -6.10 -6.81 7.91
N LEU A 100 -4.91 -7.21 8.37
CA LEU A 100 -4.56 -7.18 9.80
C LEU A 100 -4.45 -5.75 10.33
N VAL A 101 -3.90 -4.83 9.54
CA VAL A 101 -3.84 -3.41 9.88
C VAL A 101 -5.26 -2.86 10.05
N MET A 102 -6.17 -3.16 9.12
CA MET A 102 -7.58 -2.75 9.22
C MET A 102 -8.31 -3.39 10.41
N LYS A 103 -8.00 -4.65 10.75
CA LYS A 103 -8.56 -5.34 11.93
C LYS A 103 -8.10 -4.72 13.25
N HIS A 104 -6.87 -4.22 13.31
CA HIS A 104 -6.26 -3.66 14.51
C HIS A 104 -6.12 -2.12 14.45
N ARG A 105 -6.89 -1.46 13.58
CA ARG A 105 -6.79 -0.02 13.33
C ARG A 105 -7.11 0.85 14.55
N ASP A 106 -7.90 0.33 15.49
CA ASP A 106 -8.33 1.06 16.69
C ASP A 106 -7.54 0.66 17.96
N ASP A 107 -6.56 -0.25 17.86
CA ASP A 107 -5.81 -0.76 19.01
C ASP A 107 -4.46 -0.05 19.14
N PRO A 108 -4.30 0.95 20.04
CA PRO A 108 -3.08 1.73 20.18
C PRO A 108 -1.85 0.88 20.60
N THR A 109 -2.08 -0.31 21.17
CA THR A 109 -0.98 -1.21 21.57
C THR A 109 -0.25 -1.83 20.38
N LYS A 110 -0.84 -1.74 19.17
CA LYS A 110 -0.37 -2.41 17.96
C LYS A 110 0.39 -1.49 17.01
N GLY A 111 0.74 -0.26 17.42
CA GLY A 111 1.25 0.77 16.52
C GLY A 111 2.54 0.37 15.80
N GLY A 112 3.45 -0.27 16.52
CA GLY A 112 4.68 -0.81 15.93
C GLY A 112 4.43 -1.89 14.88
N PHE A 113 3.39 -2.72 15.05
CA PHE A 113 3.00 -3.70 14.04
C PHE A 113 2.41 -3.02 12.79
N LEU A 114 1.52 -2.05 12.97
CA LEU A 114 0.93 -1.30 11.86
C LEU A 114 2.00 -0.57 11.04
N GLN A 115 2.95 0.07 11.72
CA GLN A 115 4.08 0.73 11.07
C GLN A 115 5.01 -0.28 10.36
N CYS A 116 5.25 -1.46 10.96
CA CYS A 116 6.01 -2.53 10.32
C CYS A 116 5.30 -3.01 9.03
N ALA A 117 3.99 -3.24 9.09
CA ALA A 117 3.18 -3.66 7.96
C ALA A 117 3.19 -2.62 6.83
N SER A 118 3.07 -1.32 7.14
CA SER A 118 3.14 -0.25 6.13
C SER A 118 4.53 -0.18 5.47
N PHE A 119 5.62 -0.42 6.20
CA PHE A 119 6.96 -0.51 5.61
C PHE A 119 7.16 -1.74 4.71
N ILE A 120 6.53 -2.87 5.02
CA ILE A 120 6.54 -4.04 4.13
C ILE A 120 5.83 -3.69 2.82
N VAL A 121 4.64 -3.10 2.90
CA VAL A 121 3.86 -2.65 1.74
C VAL A 121 4.66 -1.63 0.92
N LEU A 122 5.29 -0.65 1.58
CA LEU A 122 6.19 0.31 0.93
C LEU A 122 7.32 -0.41 0.19
N ARG A 123 8.00 -1.38 0.84
CA ARG A 123 9.10 -2.12 0.23
C ARG A 123 8.65 -2.89 -1.01
N LEU A 124 7.47 -3.53 -0.96
CA LEU A 124 6.89 -4.25 -2.09
C LEU A 124 6.46 -3.30 -3.22
N SER A 125 5.91 -2.14 -2.89
CA SER A 125 5.46 -1.11 -3.84
C SER A 125 6.57 -0.59 -4.76
N ALA A 126 7.82 -0.61 -4.29
CA ALA A 126 8.98 -0.17 -5.05
C ALA A 126 9.27 -1.08 -6.27
N ALA A 127 8.72 -2.30 -6.30
CA ALA A 127 8.90 -3.22 -7.40
C ALA A 127 7.83 -3.06 -8.48
N ARG A 128 8.27 -2.83 -9.72
CA ARG A 128 7.39 -2.73 -10.89
C ARG A 128 6.46 -3.92 -11.06
N ASN A 129 6.92 -5.15 -10.84
CA ASN A 129 6.09 -6.34 -11.00
C ASN A 129 4.92 -6.37 -10.00
N PHE A 130 5.14 -5.89 -8.77
CA PHE A 130 4.07 -5.77 -7.78
C PHE A 130 3.03 -4.73 -8.24
N ALA A 131 3.48 -3.57 -8.72
CA ALA A 131 2.60 -2.52 -9.22
C ALA A 131 1.73 -3.00 -10.41
N ILE A 132 2.31 -3.78 -11.33
CA ILE A 132 1.57 -4.38 -12.46
C ILE A 132 0.58 -5.44 -11.96
N ALA A 133 0.96 -6.24 -10.96
CA ALA A 133 0.11 -7.28 -10.41
C ALA A 133 -1.17 -6.71 -9.75
N LEU A 134 -1.13 -5.48 -9.23
CA LEU A 134 -2.30 -4.80 -8.68
C LEU A 134 -3.43 -4.57 -9.70
N ASN A 135 -3.12 -4.57 -11.01
CA ASN A 135 -4.14 -4.39 -12.05
C ASN A 135 -4.99 -5.65 -12.28
N ALA A 136 -4.68 -6.78 -11.63
CA ALA A 136 -5.52 -7.96 -11.69
C ALA A 136 -6.89 -7.67 -11.05
N ALA A 137 -7.94 -8.27 -11.62
CA ALA A 137 -9.31 -8.08 -11.16
C ALA A 137 -9.47 -8.59 -9.73
N ALA A 138 -10.09 -7.78 -8.87
CA ALA A 138 -10.47 -8.12 -7.52
C ALA A 138 -11.99 -8.33 -7.45
N SER A 139 -12.42 -9.38 -6.76
CA SER A 139 -13.84 -9.68 -6.51
C SER A 139 -14.12 -9.69 -5.01
N SER A 140 -15.20 -9.04 -4.59
CA SER A 140 -15.65 -8.92 -3.19
C SER A 140 -16.14 -10.25 -2.58
N HIS A 141 -16.48 -11.25 -3.40
CA HIS A 141 -17.20 -12.44 -2.95
C HIS A 141 -16.35 -13.56 -2.33
N ALA A 142 -15.07 -13.34 -2.02
CA ALA A 142 -14.25 -14.35 -1.33
C ALA A 142 -14.47 -14.27 0.20
N PRO A 143 -15.13 -15.25 0.84
CA PRO A 143 -15.35 -15.22 2.28
C PRO A 143 -14.02 -15.27 3.03
N LEU A 144 -13.90 -14.49 4.10
CA LEU A 144 -12.79 -14.52 5.06
C LEU A 144 -12.74 -15.91 5.74
N GLY A 145 -12.10 -16.87 5.09
CA GLY A 145 -12.10 -18.28 5.52
C GLY A 145 -11.97 -19.29 4.39
N THR A 146 -12.29 -18.90 3.15
CA THR A 146 -12.07 -19.76 1.97
C THR A 146 -11.28 -18.97 0.92
N PHE A 147 -9.96 -18.90 1.14
CA PHE A 147 -8.98 -18.33 0.21
C PHE A 147 -8.85 -19.10 -1.12
N SER A 148 -9.83 -19.94 -1.49
CA SER A 148 -9.76 -20.85 -2.64
C SER A 148 -10.53 -20.39 -3.88
N SER A 149 -11.30 -19.29 -3.81
CA SER A 149 -12.04 -18.78 -4.97
C SER A 149 -11.29 -17.69 -5.75
N ASP A 150 -10.37 -16.97 -5.10
CA ASP A 150 -9.45 -16.06 -5.77
C ASP A 150 -8.18 -16.83 -6.18
N PRO A 151 -7.82 -16.91 -7.47
CA PRO A 151 -6.56 -17.54 -7.91
C PRO A 151 -5.32 -16.93 -7.25
N ASN A 152 -5.43 -15.71 -6.70
CA ASN A 152 -4.36 -15.04 -5.99
C ASN A 152 -4.43 -15.25 -4.46
N GLY A 153 -5.56 -15.62 -3.85
CA GLY A 153 -5.67 -15.85 -2.40
C GLY A 153 -5.57 -14.57 -1.54
N VAL A 154 -6.16 -13.47 -2.00
CA VAL A 154 -6.18 -12.16 -1.33
C VAL A 154 -7.45 -11.98 -0.46
N PRO A 155 -7.35 -11.55 0.82
CA PRO A 155 -8.52 -11.38 1.71
C PRO A 155 -9.30 -10.07 1.43
N VAL A 156 -10.00 -9.98 0.29
CA VAL A 156 -10.72 -8.76 -0.12
C VAL A 156 -11.89 -8.41 0.82
N ALA A 157 -12.55 -9.42 1.41
CA ALA A 157 -13.68 -9.21 2.32
C ALA A 157 -13.32 -8.49 3.64
N ALA A 158 -12.03 -8.40 4.01
CA ALA A 158 -11.60 -7.72 5.22
C ALA A 158 -11.66 -6.19 5.13
N PHE A 159 -11.97 -5.64 3.94
CA PHE A 159 -11.89 -4.21 3.64
C PHE A 159 -13.25 -3.51 3.53
N GLU A 160 -14.33 -4.16 4.00
CA GLU A 160 -15.69 -3.55 4.08
C GLU A 160 -16.16 -2.90 2.77
N LEU A 161 -15.73 -3.47 1.63
CA LEU A 161 -16.08 -2.98 0.30
C LEU A 161 -17.57 -3.22 -0.03
N PRO A 162 -18.19 -2.40 -0.89
CA PRO A 162 -19.57 -2.64 -1.32
C PRO A 162 -19.77 -4.04 -1.92
N ASP A 163 -20.91 -4.67 -1.64
CA ASP A 163 -21.20 -6.05 -2.09
C ASP A 163 -21.04 -6.24 -3.61
N ALA A 164 -21.41 -5.22 -4.38
CA ALA A 164 -21.33 -5.21 -5.84
C ALA A 164 -19.98 -4.69 -6.39
N PHE A 165 -18.93 -4.60 -5.56
CA PHE A 165 -17.63 -4.09 -6.00
C PHE A 165 -17.05 -4.93 -7.15
N ARG A 166 -16.74 -4.23 -8.24
CA ARG A 166 -16.05 -4.77 -9.42
C ARG A 166 -14.92 -3.82 -9.76
N GLY A 167 -13.70 -4.23 -9.45
CA GLY A 167 -12.52 -3.42 -9.70
C GLY A 167 -11.26 -4.26 -9.72
N THR A 168 -10.13 -3.59 -9.54
CA THR A 168 -8.80 -4.21 -9.48
C THR A 168 -8.31 -4.29 -8.04
N HIS A 169 -7.23 -5.04 -7.79
CA HIS A 169 -6.55 -4.95 -6.49
C HIS A 169 -5.99 -3.55 -6.24
N ALA A 170 -5.68 -2.75 -7.27
CA ALA A 170 -5.31 -1.35 -7.11
C ALA A 170 -6.43 -0.53 -6.45
N ASP A 171 -7.68 -0.75 -6.83
CA ASP A 171 -8.84 -0.09 -6.21
C ASP A 171 -8.99 -0.46 -4.73
N VAL A 172 -8.79 -1.73 -4.38
CA VAL A 172 -8.78 -2.18 -2.98
C VAL A 172 -7.64 -1.53 -2.22
N PHE A 173 -6.45 -1.46 -2.82
CA PHE A 173 -5.29 -0.83 -2.20
C PHE A 173 -5.51 0.66 -1.93
N ILE A 174 -6.07 1.38 -2.91
CA ILE A 174 -6.46 2.79 -2.78
C ILE A 174 -7.49 2.96 -1.67
N HIS A 175 -8.53 2.11 -1.65
CA HIS A 175 -9.59 2.18 -0.66
C HIS A 175 -9.07 1.99 0.76
N VAL A 176 -8.20 0.99 0.97
CA VAL A 176 -7.58 0.75 2.29
C VAL A 176 -6.68 1.89 2.71
N CYS A 177 -5.88 2.45 1.79
CA CYS A 177 -5.06 3.61 2.10
C CYS A 177 -5.93 4.82 2.47
N PHE A 178 -7.02 5.07 1.74
CA PHE A 178 -7.98 6.12 2.09
C PHE A 178 -8.53 5.89 3.50
N ALA A 179 -9.10 4.72 3.78
CA ALA A 179 -9.71 4.42 5.09
C ALA A 179 -8.71 4.62 6.24
N LEU A 180 -7.49 4.11 6.10
CA LEU A 180 -6.45 4.28 7.12
C LEU A 180 -5.98 5.74 7.27
N LEU A 181 -5.93 6.51 6.19
CA LEU A 181 -5.38 7.86 6.21
C LEU A 181 -6.39 8.93 6.60
N THR A 182 -7.68 8.71 6.36
CA THR A 182 -8.72 9.74 6.54
C THR A 182 -9.78 9.37 7.58
N GLU A 183 -10.05 8.09 7.80
CA GLU A 183 -11.14 7.65 8.70
C GLU A 183 -10.62 7.29 10.12
N CYS A 184 -9.32 7.03 10.28
CA CYS A 184 -8.69 6.70 11.56
C CYS A 184 -8.13 7.92 12.29
N ASP A 185 -7.89 7.79 13.60
CA ASP A 185 -7.37 8.88 14.45
C ASP A 185 -6.03 9.46 13.94
N PRO A 186 -5.92 10.78 13.73
CA PRO A 186 -4.72 11.40 13.13
C PRO A 186 -3.41 11.12 13.88
N THR A 187 -3.45 11.13 15.22
CA THR A 187 -2.27 10.84 16.07
C THR A 187 -1.74 9.43 15.87
N TRP A 188 -2.66 8.48 15.68
CA TRP A 188 -2.34 7.08 15.48
C TRP A 188 -1.80 6.81 14.07
N VAL A 189 -2.37 7.48 13.08
CA VAL A 189 -2.08 7.30 11.66
C VAL A 189 -0.79 8.00 11.24
N ALA A 190 -0.35 9.04 11.95
CA ALA A 190 0.86 9.82 11.65
C ALA A 190 2.07 8.97 11.15
N PRO A 191 2.52 7.89 11.83
CA PRO A 191 3.63 7.04 11.35
C PRO A 191 3.33 6.23 10.08
N LEU A 192 2.06 6.07 9.70
CA LEU A 192 1.62 5.35 8.50
C LEU A 192 1.50 6.26 7.28
N ILE A 193 1.32 7.58 7.46
CA ILE A 193 1.07 8.54 6.37
C ILE A 193 2.16 8.47 5.30
N SER A 194 3.41 8.74 5.68
CA SER A 194 4.54 8.74 4.76
C SER A 194 4.74 7.40 4.01
N PRO A 195 4.79 6.23 4.68
CA PRO A 195 4.99 4.97 3.96
C PRO A 195 3.81 4.59 3.05
N LEU A 196 2.55 4.87 3.43
CA LEU A 196 1.39 4.56 2.58
C LEU A 196 1.29 5.50 1.38
N LEU A 197 1.47 6.81 1.57
CA LEU A 197 1.47 7.77 0.45
C LEU A 197 2.65 7.51 -0.50
N THR A 198 3.82 7.16 0.02
CA THR A 198 4.96 6.76 -0.83
C THR A 198 4.66 5.46 -1.58
N ALA A 199 3.98 4.50 -0.95
CA ALA A 199 3.58 3.27 -1.62
C ALA A 199 2.64 3.53 -2.79
N LEU A 200 1.61 4.37 -2.60
CA LEU A 200 0.71 4.83 -3.67
C LEU A 200 1.49 5.52 -4.79
N HIS A 201 2.40 6.43 -4.44
CA HIS A 201 3.25 7.13 -5.40
C HIS A 201 4.07 6.16 -6.28
N ASN A 202 4.60 5.09 -5.70
CA ASN A 202 5.41 4.10 -6.42
C ASN A 202 4.61 3.27 -7.41
N VAL A 203 3.37 2.90 -7.05
CA VAL A 203 2.53 2.05 -7.91
C VAL A 203 1.70 2.84 -8.93
N ALA A 204 1.41 4.11 -8.66
CA ALA A 204 0.53 4.95 -9.47
C ALA A 204 0.84 5.02 -10.98
N PRO A 205 2.11 5.11 -11.44
CA PRO A 205 2.43 5.12 -12.86
C PRO A 205 1.98 3.86 -13.64
N TYR A 206 1.69 2.77 -12.91
CA TYR A 206 1.38 1.46 -13.50
C TYR A 206 -0.10 1.09 -13.41
N TRP A 207 -0.93 1.88 -12.73
CA TRP A 207 -2.36 1.59 -12.58
C TRP A 207 -3.08 1.62 -13.92
N LYS A 208 -3.95 0.62 -14.13
CA LYS A 208 -4.81 0.49 -15.30
C LYS A 208 -6.18 0.03 -14.87
N ASN A 209 -7.22 0.56 -15.51
CA ASN A 209 -8.61 0.24 -15.22
C ASN A 209 -9.01 0.50 -13.77
N VAL A 210 -8.50 1.60 -13.17
CA VAL A 210 -9.00 2.07 -11.87
C VAL A 210 -10.50 2.35 -11.99
N SER A 211 -11.27 1.75 -11.09
CA SER A 211 -12.72 1.90 -11.03
C SER A 211 -13.14 3.32 -10.64
N ALA A 212 -14.41 3.66 -10.87
CA ALA A 212 -14.96 4.93 -10.39
C ALA A 212 -14.81 5.09 -8.87
N MET A 213 -15.01 4.02 -8.10
CA MET A 213 -14.83 4.03 -6.65
C MET A 213 -13.38 4.34 -6.25
N GLY A 214 -12.39 3.71 -6.90
CA GLY A 214 -10.97 3.98 -6.64
C GLY A 214 -10.58 5.42 -7.00
N ALA A 215 -11.07 5.92 -8.14
CA ALA A 215 -10.88 7.30 -8.54
C ALA A 215 -11.48 8.30 -7.53
N GLU A 216 -12.71 8.08 -7.09
CA GLU A 216 -13.37 8.92 -6.08
C GLU A 216 -12.62 8.89 -4.74
N ARG A 217 -12.10 7.74 -4.31
CA ARG A 217 -11.31 7.63 -3.06
C ARG A 217 -9.95 8.34 -3.16
N LEU A 218 -9.26 8.29 -4.29
CA LEU A 218 -8.03 9.08 -4.50
C LEU A 218 -8.30 10.57 -4.38
N ILE A 219 -9.39 11.01 -5.01
CA ILE A 219 -9.80 12.41 -5.00
C ILE A 219 -10.21 12.86 -3.60
N ALA A 220 -11.07 12.09 -2.92
CA ALA A 220 -11.48 12.39 -1.55
C ALA A 220 -10.29 12.42 -0.58
N MET A 221 -9.24 11.62 -0.83
CA MET A 221 -8.00 11.68 -0.05
C MET A 221 -7.30 13.03 -0.23
N VAL A 222 -7.20 13.54 -1.46
CA VAL A 222 -6.64 14.87 -1.74
C VAL A 222 -7.46 15.96 -1.08
N GLU A 223 -8.79 15.88 -1.16
CA GLU A 223 -9.70 16.82 -0.48
C GLU A 223 -9.49 16.83 1.04
N HIS A 224 -9.32 15.66 1.66
CA HIS A 224 -9.06 15.55 3.09
C HIS A 224 -7.76 16.25 3.50
N PHE A 225 -6.66 16.04 2.77
CA PHE A 225 -5.39 16.72 3.06
C PHE A 225 -5.38 18.20 2.68
N ALA A 226 -6.26 18.62 1.78
CA ALA A 226 -6.45 20.02 1.40
C ALA A 226 -7.38 20.78 2.36
N ASP A 227 -8.12 20.08 3.23
CA ASP A 227 -8.98 20.71 4.22
C ASP A 227 -8.15 21.61 5.15
N PRO A 228 -8.53 22.88 5.36
CA PRO A 228 -7.76 23.81 6.18
C PRO A 228 -7.46 23.30 7.59
N ALA A 229 -8.38 22.54 8.21
CA ALA A 229 -8.15 22.01 9.55
C ALA A 229 -7.01 20.98 9.57
N VAL A 230 -6.89 20.19 8.50
CA VAL A 230 -5.80 19.21 8.32
C VAL A 230 -4.53 19.90 7.84
N LEU A 231 -4.64 20.81 6.87
CA LEU A 231 -3.51 21.49 6.23
C LEU A 231 -2.73 22.39 7.21
N TYR A 232 -3.43 23.04 8.16
CA TYR A 232 -2.82 23.90 9.16
C TYR A 232 -2.59 23.20 10.51
N SER A 233 -2.83 21.89 10.61
CA SER A 233 -2.68 21.13 11.87
C SER A 233 -1.23 21.03 12.36
N HIS A 234 -0.26 20.96 11.45
CA HIS A 234 1.16 20.81 11.75
C HIS A 234 2.03 21.29 10.58
N PRO A 235 3.31 21.66 10.82
CA PRO A 235 4.17 22.27 9.81
C PRO A 235 4.43 21.43 8.56
N GLU A 236 4.30 20.11 8.65
CA GLU A 236 4.59 19.18 7.55
C GLU A 236 3.32 18.74 6.78
N ALA A 237 2.13 19.23 7.15
CA ALA A 237 0.86 18.87 6.49
C ALA A 237 0.86 19.14 4.98
N TYR A 238 1.52 20.22 4.55
CA TYR A 238 1.62 20.54 3.12
C TYR A 238 2.36 19.44 2.34
N GLN A 239 3.31 18.75 2.97
CA GLN A 239 4.01 17.61 2.35
C GLN A 239 3.07 16.43 2.15
N ASN A 240 2.18 16.18 3.12
CA ASN A 240 1.16 15.14 3.01
C ASN A 240 0.19 15.43 1.85
N LEU A 241 -0.25 16.68 1.70
CA LEU A 241 -1.07 17.10 0.56
C LEU A 241 -0.33 16.90 -0.77
N ALA A 242 0.92 17.35 -0.87
CA ALA A 242 1.73 17.15 -2.08
C ALA A 242 1.91 15.66 -2.41
N MET A 243 2.18 14.83 -1.39
CA MET A 243 2.30 13.39 -1.52
C MET A 243 0.99 12.70 -1.91
N ALA A 244 -0.17 13.18 -1.45
CA ALA A 244 -1.48 12.68 -1.84
C ALA A 244 -1.85 13.06 -3.30
N LEU A 245 -1.38 14.20 -3.77
CA LEU A 245 -1.58 14.67 -5.15
C LEU A 245 -0.73 13.90 -6.17
N HIS A 246 0.47 13.45 -5.78
CA HIS A 246 1.39 12.78 -6.69
C HIS A 246 0.82 11.51 -7.36
N PRO A 247 0.15 10.57 -6.67
CA PRO A 247 -0.49 9.41 -7.29
C PRO A 247 -1.47 9.79 -8.42
N VAL A 248 -2.29 10.83 -8.22
CA VAL A 248 -3.24 11.32 -9.23
C VAL A 248 -2.47 11.83 -10.45
N ASN A 249 -1.51 12.73 -10.23
CA ASN A 249 -0.71 13.31 -11.30
C ASN A 249 0.07 12.25 -12.08
N ARG A 250 0.69 11.29 -11.40
CA ARG A 250 1.45 10.20 -12.04
C ARG A 250 0.57 9.28 -12.87
N CYS A 251 -0.62 8.95 -12.38
CA CYS A 251 -1.58 8.13 -13.14
C CYS A 251 -2.00 8.85 -14.43
N LEU A 252 -2.32 10.15 -14.35
CA LEU A 252 -2.66 10.97 -15.51
C LEU A 252 -1.50 11.14 -16.50
N GLN A 253 -0.26 11.25 -16.01
CA GLN A 253 0.92 11.37 -16.87
C GLN A 253 1.26 10.09 -17.63
N HIS A 254 1.08 8.91 -17.01
CA HIS A 254 1.59 7.65 -17.55
C HIS A 254 0.50 6.77 -18.19
N GLN A 255 -0.73 6.82 -17.69
CA GLN A 255 -1.82 5.93 -18.09
C GLN A 255 -3.19 6.66 -18.20
N PRO A 256 -3.30 7.84 -18.82
CA PRO A 256 -4.58 8.57 -18.88
C PRO A 256 -5.65 7.79 -19.67
N GLU A 257 -5.26 7.20 -20.81
CA GLU A 257 -6.16 6.44 -21.68
C GLU A 257 -6.69 5.16 -21.01
N SER A 258 -5.91 4.56 -20.12
CA SER A 258 -6.29 3.35 -19.39
C SER A 258 -7.09 3.62 -18.11
N ASN A 259 -7.26 4.90 -17.73
CA ASN A 259 -7.95 5.29 -16.49
C ASN A 259 -8.96 6.42 -16.73
N PRO A 260 -9.97 6.23 -17.61
CA PRO A 260 -10.95 7.26 -17.94
C PRO A 260 -11.78 7.71 -16.73
N ALA A 261 -12.04 6.81 -15.77
CA ALA A 261 -12.76 7.14 -14.54
C ALA A 261 -12.01 8.17 -13.68
N LEU A 262 -10.68 8.07 -13.58
CA LEU A 262 -9.86 9.04 -12.86
C LEU A 262 -9.81 10.38 -13.58
N VAL A 263 -9.66 10.37 -14.91
CA VAL A 263 -9.71 11.60 -15.71
C VAL A 263 -11.05 12.32 -15.50
N TYR A 264 -12.16 11.59 -15.56
CA TYR A 264 -13.49 12.14 -15.31
C TYR A 264 -13.64 12.71 -13.89
N ALA A 265 -13.16 11.98 -12.88
CA ALA A 265 -13.22 12.43 -11.49
C ALA A 265 -12.43 13.73 -11.27
N VAL A 266 -11.26 13.87 -11.89
CA VAL A 266 -10.43 15.09 -11.81
C VAL A 266 -11.12 16.27 -12.49
N LEU A 267 -11.72 16.08 -13.68
CA LEU A 267 -12.43 17.14 -14.39
C LEU A 267 -13.66 17.66 -13.62
N ARG A 268 -14.33 16.79 -12.86
CA ARG A 268 -15.45 17.19 -11.99
C ARG A 268 -15.01 18.04 -10.80
N LEU A 269 -13.73 18.01 -10.45
CA LEU A 269 -13.21 18.55 -9.20
C LEU A 269 -12.49 19.90 -9.34
N GLY A 270 -12.73 20.63 -10.43
CA GLY A 270 -12.08 21.92 -10.73
C GLY A 270 -11.97 22.83 -9.51
N ASP A 271 -13.07 22.98 -8.77
CA ASP A 271 -13.16 23.83 -7.57
C ASP A 271 -12.11 23.50 -6.48
N VAL A 272 -11.74 22.23 -6.30
CA VAL A 272 -10.74 21.84 -5.30
C VAL A 272 -9.34 22.23 -5.75
N PHE A 273 -9.03 22.03 -7.03
CA PHE A 273 -7.76 22.43 -7.60
C PHE A 273 -7.63 23.96 -7.62
N ASP A 274 -8.71 24.67 -7.94
CA ASP A 274 -8.76 26.13 -7.89
C ASP A 274 -8.53 26.65 -6.47
N ARG A 275 -9.08 25.97 -5.44
CA ARG A 275 -8.78 26.29 -4.03
C ARG A 275 -7.33 26.03 -3.65
N ILE A 276 -6.75 24.93 -4.11
CA ILE A 276 -5.33 24.62 -3.86
C ILE A 276 -4.43 25.65 -4.54
N ASP A 277 -4.76 26.06 -5.77
CA ASP A 277 -4.03 27.09 -6.51
C ASP A 277 -4.17 28.47 -5.84
N ALA A 278 -5.36 28.81 -5.34
CA ALA A 278 -5.59 30.03 -4.57
C ALA A 278 -4.88 30.05 -3.20
N MET A 279 -4.54 28.88 -2.64
CA MET A 279 -3.66 28.78 -1.46
C MET A 279 -2.18 28.93 -1.83
N GLY A 280 -1.83 28.70 -3.10
CA GLY A 280 -0.57 29.12 -3.68
C GLY A 280 -0.48 30.65 -3.65
N VAL A 281 0.55 31.15 -3.00
CA VAL A 281 0.90 32.58 -2.92
C VAL A 281 0.69 33.22 -4.30
N ALA A 282 -0.09 34.31 -4.34
CA ALA A 282 -0.23 35.17 -5.51
C ALA A 282 1.14 35.34 -6.17
N PRO A 283 1.28 35.24 -7.50
CA PRO A 283 2.56 35.43 -8.15
C PRO A 283 3.14 36.71 -7.58
N LEU A 284 4.31 36.61 -6.93
CA LEU A 284 5.02 37.75 -6.39
C LEU A 284 5.07 38.74 -7.55
N GLU A 285 4.29 39.82 -7.46
CA GLU A 285 4.42 40.94 -8.38
C GLU A 285 5.91 41.25 -8.32
N GLN A 286 6.60 41.03 -9.43
CA GLN A 286 7.96 41.48 -9.58
C GLN A 286 7.87 42.97 -9.30
N GLU A 287 8.33 43.40 -8.12
CA GLU A 287 8.48 44.82 -7.84
C GLU A 287 9.32 45.37 -8.98
N ASP A 288 8.69 46.19 -9.81
CA ASP A 288 9.32 46.82 -10.96
C ASP A 288 10.59 47.52 -10.45
N ASP A 289 11.77 46.99 -10.81
CA ASP A 289 13.11 47.56 -10.61
C ASP A 289 13.31 48.90 -11.39
N ASP A 290 12.23 49.58 -11.74
CA ASP A 290 12.23 50.83 -12.50
C ASP A 290 12.36 52.08 -11.61
N GLU A 291 12.22 51.97 -10.28
CA GLU A 291 12.38 53.12 -9.39
C GLU A 291 13.85 53.41 -9.01
N VAL A 292 14.73 52.40 -9.05
CA VAL A 292 16.18 52.60 -8.84
C VAL A 292 16.86 53.19 -10.09
N SER A 293 16.31 52.92 -11.28
CA SER A 293 16.86 53.41 -12.56
C SER A 293 16.53 54.88 -12.86
N ARG A 294 15.55 55.48 -12.18
CA ARG A 294 15.24 56.92 -12.31
C ARG A 294 16.04 57.81 -11.36
N SER A 295 16.51 57.28 -10.23
CA SER A 295 17.36 58.03 -9.29
C SER A 295 18.82 58.17 -9.78
N ALA A 296 19.29 57.26 -10.63
CA ALA A 296 20.66 57.27 -11.16
C ALA A 296 20.89 58.18 -12.38
N ARG A 297 19.84 58.80 -12.95
CA ARG A 297 19.94 59.75 -14.09
C ARG A 297 19.78 61.22 -13.70
N GLY A 298 19.73 61.51 -12.39
CA GLY A 298 19.46 62.85 -11.86
C GLY A 298 20.51 63.32 -10.86
N ARG A 299 21.81 63.14 -11.11
CA ARG A 299 22.90 63.91 -10.50
C ARG A 299 24.08 64.05 -11.46
#